data_AF-A0A358Y1F2-F1
#
_entry.id   AF-A0A358Y1F2-F1
#
_cell.length_a   1.000
_cell.length_b   1.000
_cell.length_c   1.000
_cell.angle_alpha   90.00
_cell.angle_beta   90.00
_cell.angle_gamma   90.00
#
_symmetry.space_group_name_H-M   'P 1'
#
loop_
_entity.id
_entity.type
_entity.pdbx_description
1 polymer ?
#
loop_
_entity_poly.entity_id
_entity_poly.type
_entity_poly.pdbx_seq_one_letter_code
_entity_poly.pdbx_strand_id
1 'polypeptide(L)'
;MKHPLVTKSLGYAGLVPFFSAAWAAYANVSLWGWSASFVFLSYSSIILSFLSGALWGKANELEESDVSRMLLILSNVFALTAWLAILLGETYLSAGLAISLIGFILVYLIEQKTQGL
;
A
#
# COMPACT_ATOMS: atom_id res chain seq x y z
N MET A 1 -19.30 -16.57 1.48
CA MET A 1 -20.05 -15.64 2.35
C MET A 1 -19.23 -14.38 2.54
N LYS A 2 -19.78 -13.18 2.34
CA LYS A 2 -19.06 -11.92 2.61
C LYS A 2 -19.01 -11.71 4.13
N HIS A 3 -17.83 -11.52 4.72
CA HIS A 3 -17.64 -11.29 6.16
C HIS A 3 -17.24 -9.83 6.43
N PRO A 4 -18.17 -8.85 6.32
CA PRO A 4 -17.83 -7.42 6.31
C PRO A 4 -17.17 -6.95 7.59
N LEU A 5 -17.54 -7.52 8.75
CA LEU A 5 -16.93 -7.20 10.04
C LEU A 5 -15.47 -7.67 10.10
N VAL A 6 -15.18 -8.88 9.60
CA VAL A 6 -13.83 -9.44 9.57
C VAL A 6 -12.95 -8.63 8.62
N THR A 7 -13.43 -8.32 7.42
CA THR A 7 -12.69 -7.51 6.44
C THR A 7 -12.35 -6.12 7.00
N LYS A 8 -13.32 -5.43 7.62
CA LYS A 8 -13.07 -4.13 8.26
C LYS A 8 -12.07 -4.26 9.41
N SER A 9 -12.25 -5.25 10.28
CA SER A 9 -11.35 -5.47 11.42
C SER A 9 -9.91 -5.73 10.98
N LEU A 10 -9.70 -6.55 9.95
CA LEU A 10 -8.37 -6.83 9.41
C LEU A 10 -7.74 -5.61 8.75
N GLY A 11 -8.53 -4.81 8.01
CA GLY A 11 -8.07 -3.54 7.45
C GLY A 11 -7.57 -2.57 8.53
N TYR A 12 -8.34 -2.39 9.61
CA TYR A 12 -7.92 -1.55 10.74
C TYR A 12 -6.75 -2.15 11.53
N ALA A 13 -6.69 -3.47 11.68
CA ALA A 13 -5.57 -4.14 12.34
C ALA A 13 -4.24 -3.88 11.61
N GLY A 14 -4.26 -3.79 10.28
CA GLY A 14 -3.09 -3.40 9.48
C GLY A 14 -2.57 -1.99 9.79
N LEU A 15 -3.40 -1.07 10.29
CA LEU A 15 -2.95 0.28 10.65
C LEU A 15 -2.09 0.29 11.93
N VAL A 16 -2.23 -0.71 12.80
CA VAL A 16 -1.48 -0.77 14.07
C VAL A 16 0.03 -0.81 13.83
N PRO A 17 0.61 -1.76 13.08
CA PRO A 17 2.04 -1.75 12.75
C PRO A 17 2.47 -0.52 11.93
N PHE A 18 1.60 0.02 11.05
CA PHE A 18 1.91 1.22 10.28
C PHE A 18 2.14 2.44 11.17
N PHE A 19 1.18 2.75 12.06
CA PHE A 19 1.31 3.88 12.98
C PHE A 19 2.39 3.65 14.04
N SER A 20 2.58 2.41 14.48
CA SER A 20 3.66 2.07 15.42
C SER A 20 5.04 2.33 14.82
N ALA A 21 5.26 1.91 13.56
CA ALA A 21 6.51 2.17 12.85
C ALA A 21 6.70 3.66 12.52
N ALA A 22 5.63 4.37 12.12
CA ALA A 22 5.68 5.81 11.89
C ALA A 22 6.05 6.59 13.17
N TRP A 23 5.45 6.22 14.31
CA TRP A 23 5.78 6.82 15.60
C TRP A 23 7.23 6.53 15.99
N ALA A 24 7.69 5.29 15.85
CA ALA A 24 9.08 4.92 16.14
C ALA A 24 10.08 5.68 15.25
N ALA A 25 9.74 5.88 13.97
CA ALA A 25 10.53 6.68 13.03
C ALA A 25 10.61 8.15 13.48
N TYR A 26 9.47 8.73 13.88
CA TYR A 26 9.42 10.09 14.43
C TYR A 26 10.23 10.23 15.73
N ALA A 27 10.15 9.23 16.60
CA ALA A 27 10.88 9.19 17.87
C ALA A 27 12.37 8.81 17.71
N ASN A 28 12.85 8.53 16.48
CA ASN A 28 14.22 8.09 16.19
C ASN A 28 14.65 6.85 16.99
N VAL A 29 13.74 5.91 17.21
CA VAL A 29 14.01 4.64 17.90
C VAL A 29 14.45 3.59 16.89
N SER A 30 15.41 2.74 17.23
CA SER A 30 15.75 1.56 16.41
C SER A 30 14.83 0.39 16.73
N LEU A 31 14.43 -0.37 15.70
CA LEU A 31 13.53 -1.52 15.84
C LEU A 31 14.27 -2.77 15.40
N TRP A 32 14.60 -3.65 16.35
CA TRP A 32 15.29 -4.92 16.08
C TRP A 32 16.58 -4.79 15.24
N GLY A 33 17.33 -3.71 15.44
CA GLY A 33 18.57 -3.41 14.70
C GLY A 33 18.36 -2.70 13.36
N TRP A 34 17.12 -2.48 12.93
CA TRP A 34 16.78 -1.70 11.74
C TRP A 34 16.43 -0.26 12.09
N SER A 35 16.65 0.66 11.15
CA SER A 35 16.12 2.01 11.28
C SER A 35 14.59 1.97 11.26
N ALA A 36 13.91 2.64 12.21
CA ALA A 36 12.45 2.64 12.24
C ALA A 36 11.83 3.23 10.96
N SER A 37 12.53 4.17 10.32
CA SER A 37 12.13 4.72 9.02
C SER A 37 12.17 3.69 7.89
N PHE A 38 13.16 2.78 7.89
CA PHE A 38 13.18 1.65 6.95
C PHE A 38 12.08 0.63 7.27
N VAL A 39 11.85 0.32 8.55
CA VAL A 39 10.72 -0.53 8.96
C VAL A 39 9.39 0.08 8.50
N PHE A 40 9.22 1.39 8.68
CA PHE A 40 8.04 2.12 8.23
C PHE A 40 7.86 2.08 6.72
N LEU A 41 8.93 2.31 5.93
CA LEU A 41 8.89 2.17 4.48
C LEU A 41 8.53 0.74 4.06
N SER A 42 9.17 -0.27 4.67
CA SER A 42 8.92 -1.67 4.35
C SER A 42 7.46 -2.06 4.58
N TYR A 43 6.86 -1.60 5.68
CA TYR A 43 5.47 -1.89 5.98
C TYR A 43 4.50 -1.06 5.10
N SER A 44 4.89 0.17 4.74
CA SER A 44 4.15 0.97 3.76
C SER A 44 4.04 0.25 2.42
N SER A 45 5.14 -0.35 1.94
CA SER A 45 5.15 -1.14 0.70
C SER A 45 4.29 -2.41 0.79
N ILE A 46 4.19 -3.04 1.98
CA ILE A 46 3.25 -4.16 2.21
C ILE A 46 1.81 -3.68 2.02
N ILE A 47 1.42 -2.56 2.65
CA ILE A 47 0.05 -2.02 2.50
C ILE A 47 -0.21 -1.64 1.03
N LEU A 48 0.72 -0.95 0.38
CA LEU A 48 0.54 -0.54 -1.02
C LEU A 48 0.38 -1.75 -1.96
N SER A 49 1.13 -2.83 -1.72
CA SER A 49 0.99 -4.10 -2.45
C SER A 49 -0.35 -4.79 -2.13
N PHE A 50 -0.81 -4.74 -0.88
CA PHE A 50 -2.12 -5.28 -0.50
C PHE A 50 -3.27 -4.54 -1.20
N LEU A 51 -3.24 -3.19 -1.19
CA LEU A 51 -4.22 -2.38 -1.90
C LEU A 51 -4.18 -2.62 -3.41
N SER A 52 -2.98 -2.83 -3.97
CA SER A 52 -2.82 -3.24 -5.36
C SER A 52 -3.54 -4.57 -5.64
N GLY A 53 -3.38 -5.56 -4.77
CA GLY A 53 -4.12 -6.82 -4.86
C GLY A 53 -5.64 -6.63 -4.76
N ALA A 54 -6.11 -5.69 -3.94
CA ALA A 54 -7.53 -5.35 -3.87
C ALA A 54 -8.04 -4.72 -5.19
N LEU A 55 -7.26 -3.87 -5.85
CA LEU A 55 -7.60 -3.33 -7.18
C LEU A 55 -7.69 -4.44 -8.24
N TRP A 56 -6.77 -5.42 -8.21
CA TRP A 56 -6.87 -6.60 -9.07
C TRP A 56 -8.17 -7.38 -8.79
N GLY A 57 -8.45 -7.66 -7.52
CA GLY A 57 -9.67 -8.35 -7.11
C GLY A 57 -10.93 -7.66 -7.64
N LYS A 58 -10.99 -6.34 -7.52
CA LYS A 58 -12.07 -5.52 -8.07
C LYS A 58 -12.16 -5.62 -9.59
N ALA A 59 -11.04 -5.59 -10.30
CA ALA A 59 -11.03 -5.72 -11.75
C ALA A 59 -11.68 -7.03 -12.23
N ASN A 60 -11.49 -8.12 -11.47
CA ASN A 60 -12.11 -9.43 -11.76
C ASN A 60 -13.62 -9.47 -11.44
N GLU A 61 -14.14 -8.57 -10.60
CA GLU A 61 -15.57 -8.47 -10.32
C GLU A 61 -16.32 -7.64 -11.38
N LEU A 62 -15.61 -6.76 -12.09
CA LEU A 62 -16.16 -5.96 -13.19
C LEU A 62 -16.32 -6.81 -14.46
N GLU A 63 -17.33 -6.49 -15.27
CA GLU A 63 -17.43 -7.01 -16.64
C GLU A 63 -16.21 -6.60 -17.47
N GLU A 64 -15.89 -7.40 -18.49
CA GLU A 64 -14.78 -7.12 -19.41
C GLU A 64 -14.95 -5.73 -20.03
N SER A 65 -14.10 -4.82 -19.58
CA SER A 65 -14.16 -3.39 -19.91
C SER A 65 -12.77 -2.79 -19.86
N ASP A 66 -12.60 -1.64 -20.52
CA ASP A 66 -11.33 -0.90 -20.46
C ASP A 66 -10.94 -0.52 -19.02
N VAL A 67 -11.93 -0.30 -18.15
CA VAL A 67 -11.71 -0.02 -16.73
C VAL A 67 -11.13 -1.23 -16.01
N SER A 68 -11.70 -2.42 -16.21
CA SER A 68 -11.15 -3.67 -15.64
C SER A 68 -9.70 -3.88 -16.07
N ARG A 69 -9.41 -3.74 -17.38
CA ARG A 69 -8.04 -3.86 -17.90
C ARG A 69 -7.08 -2.83 -17.30
N MET A 70 -7.52 -1.58 -17.16
CA MET A 70 -6.73 -0.51 -16.55
C MET A 70 -6.42 -0.83 -15.08
N LEU A 71 -7.40 -1.31 -14.30
CA LEU A 71 -7.20 -1.69 -12.90
C LEU A 71 -6.18 -2.83 -12.75
N LEU A 72 -6.21 -3.82 -13.64
CA LEU A 72 -5.20 -4.90 -13.67
C LEU A 72 -3.79 -4.34 -13.91
N ILE A 73 -3.62 -3.45 -14.89
CA ILE A 73 -2.31 -2.85 -15.17
C ILE A 73 -1.83 -2.02 -13.97
N LEU A 74 -2.70 -1.15 -13.43
CA LEU A 74 -2.35 -0.27 -12.32
C LEU A 74 -2.01 -1.05 -11.04
N SER A 75 -2.71 -2.16 -10.77
CA SER A 75 -2.36 -3.02 -9.63
C SER A 75 -0.90 -3.51 -9.69
N ASN A 76 -0.42 -3.95 -10.85
CA ASN A 76 0.97 -4.39 -11.00
C ASN A 76 1.94 -3.22 -10.93
N VAL A 77 1.60 -2.07 -11.52
CA VAL A 77 2.42 -0.86 -11.45
C VAL A 77 2.64 -0.45 -9.99
N PHE A 78 1.59 -0.44 -9.17
CA PHE A 78 1.72 -0.07 -7.75
C PHE A 78 2.49 -1.10 -6.94
N ALA A 79 2.25 -2.40 -7.14
CA ALA A 79 3.00 -3.45 -6.45
C ALA A 79 4.51 -3.40 -6.79
N LEU A 80 4.86 -3.25 -8.07
CA LEU A 80 6.24 -3.09 -8.50
C LEU A 80 6.87 -1.80 -7.97
N THR A 81 6.11 -0.70 -7.97
CA THR A 81 6.56 0.59 -7.42
C THR A 81 6.84 0.47 -5.92
N ALA A 82 5.98 -0.21 -5.16
CA ALA A 82 6.17 -0.48 -3.74
C ALA A 82 7.45 -1.29 -3.47
N TRP A 83 7.72 -2.31 -4.31
CA TRP A 83 8.93 -3.11 -4.24
C TRP A 83 10.19 -2.30 -4.58
N LEU A 84 10.17 -1.55 -5.69
CA LEU A 84 11.27 -0.68 -6.10
C LEU A 84 11.59 0.38 -5.03
N ALA A 85 10.57 0.91 -4.33
CA ALA A 85 10.77 1.86 -3.24
C ALA A 85 11.63 1.30 -2.10
N ILE A 86 11.52 0.00 -1.79
CA ILE A 86 12.39 -0.66 -0.79
C ILE A 86 13.80 -0.86 -1.36
N LEU A 87 13.94 -1.25 -2.64
CA LEU A 87 15.24 -1.52 -3.26
C LEU A 87 16.16 -0.29 -3.35
N LEU A 88 15.60 0.91 -3.24
CA LEU A 88 16.36 2.15 -3.06
C LEU A 88 17.25 2.11 -1.79
N GLY A 89 16.92 1.28 -0.81
CA GLY A 89 17.69 1.09 0.41
C GLY A 89 17.66 2.31 1.34
N GLU A 90 18.42 2.24 2.42
CA GLU A 90 18.47 3.32 3.42
C GLU A 90 19.09 4.62 2.87
N THR A 91 19.94 4.54 1.83
CA THR A 91 20.57 5.70 1.19
C THR A 91 19.55 6.69 0.62
N TYR A 92 18.44 6.19 0.06
CA TYR A 92 17.42 7.00 -0.60
C TYR A 92 16.05 6.88 0.09
N LEU A 93 16.07 6.72 1.41
CA LEU A 93 14.88 6.44 2.20
C LEU A 93 13.77 7.48 2.03
N SER A 94 14.11 8.77 2.00
CA SER A 94 13.15 9.86 1.77
C SER A 94 12.45 9.74 0.41
N ALA A 95 13.16 9.30 -0.63
CA ALA A 95 12.58 9.07 -1.95
C ALA A 95 11.64 7.86 -1.92
N GLY A 96 12.03 6.75 -1.27
CA GLY A 96 11.16 5.58 -1.09
C GLY A 96 9.86 5.92 -0.34
N LEU A 97 9.94 6.75 0.71
CA LEU A 97 8.77 7.24 1.44
C LEU A 97 7.89 8.15 0.59
N ALA A 98 8.48 9.07 -0.18
CA ALA A 98 7.73 9.93 -1.10
C ALA A 98 7.01 9.12 -2.18
N ILE A 99 7.68 8.12 -2.77
CA ILE A 99 7.08 7.19 -3.73
C ILE A 99 5.90 6.44 -3.10
N SER A 100 6.06 5.93 -1.88
CA SER A 100 4.99 5.22 -1.16
C SER A 100 3.79 6.12 -0.91
N LEU A 101 4.02 7.37 -0.47
CA LEU A 101 2.97 8.37 -0.26
C LEU A 101 2.20 8.68 -1.55
N ILE A 102 2.91 8.91 -2.65
CA ILE A 102 2.30 9.14 -3.97
C ILE A 102 1.49 7.91 -4.38
N GLY A 103 2.02 6.71 -4.17
CA GLY A 103 1.32 5.45 -4.42
C GLY A 103 -0.02 5.36 -3.66
N PHE A 104 -0.02 5.66 -2.37
CA PHE A 104 -1.26 5.68 -1.57
C PHE A 104 -2.29 6.69 -2.09
N ILE A 105 -1.85 7.91 -2.44
CA ILE A 105 -2.74 8.94 -2.99
C ILE A 105 -3.34 8.47 -4.31
N LEU A 106 -2.53 7.92 -5.22
CA LEU A 106 -3.00 7.45 -6.52
C LEU A 106 -4.00 6.30 -6.40
N VAL A 107 -3.71 5.31 -5.54
CA VAL A 107 -4.64 4.22 -5.25
C VAL A 107 -5.96 4.77 -4.73
N TYR A 108 -5.94 5.67 -3.74
CA TYR A 108 -7.15 6.28 -3.19
C TYR A 108 -7.98 6.99 -4.26
N LEU A 109 -7.34 7.78 -5.13
CA LEU A 109 -8.00 8.47 -6.23
C LEU A 109 -8.66 7.49 -7.22
N ILE A 110 -8.00 6.37 -7.52
CA ILE A 110 -8.54 5.32 -8.41
C ILE A 110 -9.73 4.61 -7.76
N GLU A 111 -9.62 4.27 -6.47
CA GLU A 111 -10.71 3.66 -5.73
C GLU A 111 -11.93 4.58 -5.73
N GLN A 112 -11.77 5.87 -5.41
CA GLN A 112 -12.88 6.83 -5.45
C GLN A 112 -13.53 6.93 -6.82
N LYS A 113 -12.74 7.01 -7.90
CA LYS A 113 -13.28 7.07 -9.26
C LYS A 113 -14.03 5.81 -9.69
N THR A 114 -13.69 4.67 -9.11
CA THR A 114 -14.29 3.38 -9.47
C THR A 114 -15.35 2.91 -8.48
N GLN A 115 -15.61 3.61 -7.37
CA GLN A 115 -16.53 3.16 -6.30
C GLN A 115 -17.99 2.94 -6.76
N GLY A 116 -18.40 3.56 -7.88
CA GLY A 116 -19.75 3.43 -8.44
C GLY A 116 -19.87 2.51 -9.65
N LEU A 117 -18.81 1.77 -10.00
CA LEU A 117 -18.76 0.75 -11.05
C LEU A 117 -18.84 -0.64 -10.41
#